data_AF-A0A965F6K5-F1
#
_entry.id   AF-A0A965F6K5-F1
#
_cell.length_a   1.000
_cell.length_b   1.000
_cell.length_c   1.000
_cell.angle_alpha   90.00
_cell.angle_beta   90.00
_cell.angle_gamma   90.00
#
_symmetry.space_group_name_H-M   'P 1'
#
loop_
_entity.id
_entity.type
_entity.pdbx_description
1 polymer ?
#
loop_
_entity_poly.entity_id
_entity_poly.type
_entity_poly.pdbx_seq_one_letter_code
_entity_poly.pdbx_strand_id
1 'polypeptide(L)'
;MTALGHGRPDLDGVEIVDLALADPTGEEAATIRAFWRLAARFVGDMAITFLSTGGITLAGGILPRIVPLLDADDFRASFERKAPYEWLVRRIPVRVLVAQDTVLAGMADIAAHPQAYAIDYEGRRWR
;
A
#
# COMPACT_ATOMS: atom_id res chain seq x y z
N MET A 1 -28.05 -23.39 -10.72
CA MET A 1 -27.48 -22.22 -10.02
C MET A 1 -26.65 -22.77 -8.86
N THR A 2 -25.53 -23.40 -9.20
CA THR A 2 -24.78 -24.33 -8.33
C THR A 2 -23.91 -23.55 -7.36
N ALA A 3 -23.97 -23.93 -6.08
CA ALA A 3 -23.34 -23.28 -4.94
C ALA A 3 -21.82 -23.10 -5.12
N LEU A 4 -21.37 -21.84 -5.10
CA LEU A 4 -19.96 -21.48 -4.91
C LEU A 4 -19.73 -21.25 -3.42
N GLY A 5 -19.62 -22.33 -2.67
CA GLY A 5 -19.34 -22.31 -1.24
C GLY A 5 -18.66 -23.60 -0.87
N HIS A 6 -17.43 -23.78 -1.34
CA HIS A 6 -16.58 -24.89 -0.86
C HIS A 6 -16.35 -24.66 0.63
N GLY A 7 -16.54 -25.69 1.46
CA GLY A 7 -16.50 -25.67 2.92
C GLY A 7 -15.14 -25.32 3.54
N ARG A 8 -14.54 -24.22 3.10
CA ARG A 8 -13.36 -23.61 3.70
C ARG A 8 -13.80 -22.86 4.95
N PRO A 9 -12.98 -22.91 6.02
CA PRO A 9 -13.24 -22.11 7.21
C PRO A 9 -13.28 -20.62 6.84
N ASP A 10 -14.10 -19.86 7.57
CA ASP A 10 -14.10 -18.40 7.49
C ASP A 10 -12.80 -17.89 8.11
N LEU A 11 -11.83 -17.56 7.25
CA LEU A 11 -10.50 -17.12 7.67
C LEU A 11 -10.48 -15.60 7.80
N ASP A 12 -9.90 -15.10 8.88
CA ASP A 12 -9.65 -13.68 9.01
C ASP A 12 -8.44 -13.22 8.16
N GLY A 13 -8.25 -11.90 8.08
CA GLY A 13 -7.15 -11.34 7.28
C GLY A 13 -5.75 -11.72 7.79
N VAL A 14 -5.59 -11.98 9.09
CA VAL A 14 -4.31 -12.40 9.67
C VAL A 14 -4.01 -13.84 9.29
N GLU A 15 -5.00 -14.73 9.40
CA GLU A 15 -4.88 -16.14 9.03
C GLU A 15 -4.56 -16.30 7.54
N ILE A 16 -5.18 -15.51 6.66
CA ILE A 16 -4.85 -15.49 5.23
C ILE A 16 -3.38 -15.13 5.02
N VAL A 17 -2.86 -14.12 5.72
CA VAL A 17 -1.45 -13.71 5.57
C VAL A 17 -0.51 -14.78 6.08
N ASP A 18 -0.80 -15.41 7.22
CA ASP A 18 0.05 -16.46 7.78
C ASP A 18 0.10 -17.70 6.88
N LEU A 19 -1.04 -18.13 6.34
CA LEU A 19 -1.11 -19.23 5.36
C LEU A 19 -0.39 -18.87 4.05
N ALA A 20 -0.57 -17.65 3.56
CA ALA A 20 0.09 -17.18 2.34
C ALA A 20 1.62 -17.14 2.46
N LEU A 21 2.14 -16.81 3.64
CA LEU A 21 3.58 -16.81 3.92
C LEU A 21 4.12 -18.23 4.09
N ALA A 22 3.32 -19.16 4.62
CA ALA A 22 3.69 -20.56 4.77
C ALA A 22 3.73 -21.31 3.43
N ASP A 23 2.81 -21.00 2.51
CA ASP A 23 2.78 -21.53 1.13
C ASP A 23 2.63 -20.40 0.10
N PRO A 24 3.74 -19.85 -0.42
CA PRO A 24 3.70 -18.81 -1.45
C PRO A 24 3.07 -19.26 -2.79
N THR A 25 2.86 -20.56 -3.00
CA THR A 25 2.21 -21.11 -4.20
C THR A 25 0.71 -21.35 -4.02
N GLY A 26 0.21 -21.28 -2.78
CA GLY A 26 -1.17 -21.52 -2.40
C GLY A 26 -2.17 -20.43 -2.82
N GLU A 27 -3.44 -20.69 -2.55
CA GLU A 27 -4.57 -19.81 -2.90
C GLU A 27 -4.56 -18.50 -2.09
N GLU A 28 -4.11 -18.55 -0.85
CA GLU A 28 -3.98 -17.39 0.05
C GLU A 28 -2.89 -16.45 -0.47
N ALA A 29 -1.75 -16.99 -0.91
CA ALA A 29 -0.72 -16.20 -1.57
C ALA A 29 -1.21 -15.61 -2.90
N ALA A 30 -1.99 -16.36 -3.68
CA ALA A 30 -2.64 -15.83 -4.88
C ALA A 30 -3.62 -14.68 -4.56
N THR A 31 -4.31 -14.76 -3.41
CA THR A 31 -5.20 -13.71 -2.91
C THR A 31 -4.42 -12.44 -2.55
N ILE A 32 -3.29 -12.57 -1.85
CA ILE A 32 -2.41 -11.43 -1.54
C ILE A 32 -1.81 -10.81 -2.83
N ARG A 33 -1.41 -11.61 -3.82
CA ARG A 33 -0.98 -11.11 -5.14
C ARG A 33 -2.10 -10.38 -5.88
N ALA A 34 -3.35 -10.85 -5.79
CA ALA A 34 -4.49 -10.14 -6.34
C ALA A 34 -4.72 -8.80 -5.64
N PHE A 35 -4.60 -8.76 -4.30
CA PHE A 35 -4.63 -7.51 -3.53
C PHE A 35 -3.56 -6.52 -4.03
N TRP A 36 -2.31 -6.94 -4.19
CA TRP A 36 -1.24 -6.07 -4.69
C TRP A 36 -1.53 -5.50 -6.08
N ARG A 37 -2.09 -6.28 -7.00
CA ARG A 37 -2.53 -5.79 -8.32
C ARG A 37 -3.64 -4.75 -8.23
N LEU A 38 -4.62 -4.97 -7.35
CA LEU A 38 -5.72 -4.01 -7.14
C LEU A 38 -5.19 -2.72 -6.51
N ALA A 39 -4.31 -2.84 -5.50
CA ALA A 39 -3.64 -1.72 -4.88
C ALA A 39 -2.82 -0.92 -5.90
N ALA A 40 -2.04 -1.58 -6.76
CA ALA A 40 -1.28 -0.92 -7.83
C ALA A 40 -2.17 -0.09 -8.75
N ARG A 41 -3.31 -0.63 -9.18
CA ARG A 41 -4.27 0.09 -10.02
C ARG A 41 -4.83 1.31 -9.31
N PHE A 42 -5.25 1.17 -8.06
CA PHE A 42 -5.76 2.28 -7.25
C PHE A 42 -4.71 3.38 -7.06
N VAL A 43 -3.48 2.98 -6.72
CA VAL A 43 -2.34 3.88 -6.54
C VAL A 43 -2.03 4.64 -7.85
N GLY A 44 -2.16 3.98 -9.00
CA GLY A 44 -2.00 4.63 -10.31
C GLY A 44 -3.08 5.67 -10.60
N ASP A 45 -4.32 5.45 -10.15
CA ASP A 45 -5.38 6.47 -10.27
C ASP A 45 -5.05 7.69 -9.40
N MET A 46 -4.64 7.47 -8.15
CA MET A 46 -4.24 8.54 -7.24
C MET A 46 -3.03 9.32 -7.76
N ALA A 47 -2.09 8.64 -8.44
CA ALA A 47 -0.93 9.27 -9.06
C ALA A 47 -1.34 10.37 -10.06
N ILE A 48 -2.38 10.11 -10.86
CA ILE A 48 -2.91 11.05 -11.85
C ILE A 48 -3.79 12.10 -11.18
N THR A 49 -4.70 11.68 -10.30
CA THR A 49 -5.64 12.57 -9.60
C THR A 49 -4.92 13.71 -8.87
N PHE A 50 -3.80 13.40 -8.20
CA PHE A 50 -3.04 14.37 -7.43
C PHE A 50 -1.78 14.89 -8.12
N LEU A 51 -1.48 14.40 -9.33
CA LEU A 51 -0.22 14.66 -10.03
C LEU A 51 0.99 14.46 -9.09
N SER A 52 1.09 13.28 -8.49
CA SER A 52 2.01 12.96 -7.39
C SER A 52 3.48 12.84 -7.84
N THR A 53 4.05 13.89 -8.43
CA THR A 53 5.40 13.89 -9.03
C THR A 53 6.53 13.69 -8.02
N GLY A 54 6.31 14.04 -6.74
CA GLY A 54 7.23 13.71 -5.63
C GLY A 54 7.26 12.22 -5.24
N GLY A 55 6.39 11.41 -5.86
CA GLY A 55 6.23 10.00 -5.56
C GLY A 55 5.09 9.70 -4.60
N ILE A 56 4.80 8.41 -4.47
CA ILE A 56 3.78 7.87 -3.61
C ILE A 56 4.44 6.97 -2.58
N THR A 57 4.03 7.11 -1.32
CA THR A 57 4.50 6.27 -0.23
C THR A 57 3.33 5.50 0.35
N LEU A 58 3.39 4.18 0.29
CA LEU A 58 2.40 3.26 0.83
C LEU A 58 2.74 2.98 2.29
N ALA A 59 1.78 3.28 3.17
CA ALA A 59 1.89 3.08 4.61
C ALA A 59 0.68 2.28 5.09
N GLY A 60 0.88 1.39 6.08
CA GLY A 60 -0.20 0.61 6.67
C GLY A 60 0.37 -0.59 7.43
N GLY A 61 -0.26 -0.95 8.55
CA GLY A 61 0.28 -1.98 9.45
C GLY A 61 0.45 -3.36 8.80
N ILE A 62 -0.40 -3.70 7.82
CA ILE A 62 -0.33 -5.00 7.14
C ILE A 62 0.75 -5.04 6.04
N LEU A 63 1.08 -3.90 5.44
CA LEU A 63 1.96 -3.86 4.25
C LEU A 63 3.33 -4.50 4.51
N PRO A 64 4.05 -4.19 5.62
CA PRO A 64 5.34 -4.82 5.90
C PRO A 64 5.27 -6.36 5.96
N ARG A 65 4.14 -6.94 6.41
CA ARG A 65 3.96 -8.39 6.49
C ARG A 65 3.75 -9.05 5.12
N ILE A 66 3.15 -8.33 4.18
CA ILE A 66 2.79 -8.87 2.85
C ILE A 66 3.74 -8.44 1.72
N VAL A 67 4.74 -7.59 2.00
CA VAL A 67 5.81 -7.24 1.06
C VAL A 67 6.57 -8.47 0.53
N PRO A 68 6.84 -9.54 1.31
CA PRO A 68 7.48 -10.75 0.76
C PRO A 68 6.69 -11.43 -0.37
N LEU A 69 5.38 -11.16 -0.48
CA LEU A 69 4.49 -11.69 -1.51
C LEU A 69 4.23 -10.69 -2.66
N LEU A 70 4.92 -9.54 -2.64
CA LEU A 70 4.84 -8.52 -3.69
C LEU A 70 5.68 -8.95 -4.90
N ASP A 71 5.03 -9.12 -6.05
CA ASP A 71 5.70 -9.12 -7.35
C ASP A 71 5.84 -7.66 -7.83
N ALA A 72 7.06 -7.16 -7.80
CA ALA A 72 7.35 -5.77 -8.14
C ALA A 72 7.07 -5.45 -9.62
N ASP A 73 7.29 -6.40 -10.53
CA ASP A 73 7.10 -6.20 -11.96
C ASP A 73 5.61 -6.18 -12.30
N ASP A 74 4.82 -7.12 -11.74
CA ASP A 74 3.36 -7.15 -11.91
C ASP A 74 2.68 -5.95 -11.23
N PHE A 75 3.15 -5.55 -10.05
CA PHE A 75 2.71 -4.31 -9.41
C PHE A 75 3.00 -3.12 -10.32
N ARG A 76 4.22 -3.01 -10.85
CA ARG A 76 4.62 -1.88 -11.67
C ARG A 76 3.83 -1.82 -12.97
N ALA A 77 3.66 -2.95 -13.65
CA ALA A 77 2.83 -3.03 -14.86
C ALA A 77 1.37 -2.64 -14.58
N SER A 78 0.80 -3.11 -13.46
CA SER A 78 -0.57 -2.78 -13.05
C SER A 78 -0.75 -1.30 -12.68
N PHE A 79 0.26 -0.69 -12.04
CA PHE A 79 0.31 0.72 -11.68
C PHE A 79 0.40 1.61 -12.91
N GLU A 80 1.28 1.28 -13.86
CA GLU A 80 1.51 2.07 -15.06
C GLU A 80 0.38 2.00 -16.08
N ARG A 81 -0.49 0.99 -16.03
CA ARG A 81 -1.57 0.76 -17.00
C ARG A 81 -2.69 1.80 -16.86
N LYS A 82 -2.40 3.02 -17.30
CA LYS A 82 -3.24 4.22 -17.19
C LYS A 82 -3.28 5.02 -18.47
N ALA A 83 -3.81 4.44 -19.54
CA ALA A 83 -3.99 5.12 -20.82
C ALA A 83 -4.79 6.42 -20.67
N PRO A 84 -4.36 7.56 -21.29
CA PRO A 84 -3.14 7.76 -22.10
C PRO A 84 -1.93 8.34 -21.30
N TYR A 85 -1.96 8.24 -19.97
CA TYR A 85 -1.02 8.85 -19.03
C TYR A 85 0.09 7.91 -18.57
N GLU A 86 0.33 6.78 -19.24
CA GLU A 86 1.39 5.83 -18.85
C GLU A 86 2.76 6.51 -18.77
N TRP A 87 3.04 7.44 -19.69
CA TRP A 87 4.28 8.21 -19.73
C TRP A 87 4.49 9.07 -18.46
N LEU A 88 3.41 9.59 -17.88
CA LEU A 88 3.44 10.41 -16.68
C LEU A 88 3.65 9.51 -15.46
N VAL A 89 2.81 8.48 -15.34
CA VAL A 89 2.82 7.54 -14.21
C VAL A 89 4.16 6.79 -14.12
N ARG A 90 4.79 6.49 -15.26
CA ARG A 90 6.14 5.91 -15.35
C ARG A 90 7.21 6.68 -14.59
N ARG A 91 7.05 8.00 -14.44
CA ARG A 91 8.05 8.86 -13.79
C ARG A 91 7.80 9.01 -12.28
N ILE A 92 6.68 8.50 -11.78
CA ILE A 92 6.29 8.62 -10.38
C ILE A 92 6.88 7.42 -9.61
N PRO A 93 7.77 7.65 -8.62
CA PRO A 93 8.28 6.57 -7.79
C PRO A 93 7.22 6.12 -6.77
N VAL A 94 7.17 4.82 -6.50
CA VAL A 94 6.32 4.24 -5.46
C VAL A 94 7.22 3.59 -4.41
N ARG A 95 6.96 3.88 -3.13
CA ARG A 95 7.73 3.39 -1.99
C ARG A 95 6.78 2.67 -1.02
N VAL A 96 7.26 1.63 -0.34
CA VAL A 96 6.53 1.00 0.77
C VAL A 96 7.29 1.28 2.06
N LEU A 97 6.61 1.78 3.09
CA LEU A 97 7.21 1.95 4.41
C LEU A 97 7.22 0.60 5.14
N VAL A 98 8.42 0.09 5.38
CA VAL A 98 8.65 -1.20 6.07
C VAL A 98 9.27 -1.06 7.46
N ALA A 99 9.80 0.13 7.78
CA ALA A 99 10.40 0.38 9.08
C ALA A 99 9.35 0.38 10.20
N GLN A 100 9.70 -0.27 11.31
CA GLN A 100 8.91 -0.24 12.54
C GLN A 100 8.93 1.18 13.12
N ASP A 101 7.90 1.55 13.86
CA ASP A 101 7.83 2.82 14.61
C ASP A 101 7.99 4.10 13.76
N THR A 102 7.80 4.02 12.44
CA THR A 102 7.89 5.18 11.54
C THR A 102 6.96 6.32 11.94
N VAL A 103 5.77 5.97 12.48
CA VAL A 103 4.83 6.96 13.02
C VAL A 103 5.41 7.65 14.26
N LEU A 104 6.01 6.92 15.19
CA LEU A 104 6.65 7.51 16.37
C LEU A 104 7.80 8.42 15.98
N ALA A 105 8.66 8.00 15.05
CA ALA A 105 9.75 8.81 14.54
C ALA A 105 9.25 10.11 13.88
N GLY A 106 8.21 10.02 13.03
CA GLY A 106 7.59 11.19 12.41
C GLY A 106 6.96 12.14 13.42
N MET A 107 6.28 11.62 14.44
CA MET A 107 5.72 12.44 15.53
C MET A 107 6.80 13.13 16.35
N ALA A 108 7.89 12.43 16.68
CA ALA A 108 9.02 13.01 17.39
C ALA A 108 9.67 14.14 16.58
N ASP A 109 9.84 13.96 15.26
CA ASP A 109 10.43 14.98 14.41
C ASP A 109 9.51 16.20 14.22
N ILE A 110 8.20 16.00 14.08
CA ILE A 110 7.22 17.10 14.06
C ILE A 110 7.26 17.88 15.38
N ALA A 111 7.39 17.20 16.52
CA ALA A 111 7.46 17.84 17.83
C ALA A 111 8.78 18.60 18.03
N ALA A 112 9.90 18.06 17.55
CA ALA A 112 11.23 18.67 17.67
C ALA A 112 11.45 19.82 16.68
N HIS A 113 10.87 19.72 15.48
CA HIS A 113 11.09 20.64 14.36
C HIS A 113 9.78 21.12 13.72
N PRO A 114 8.83 21.70 14.48
CA PRO A 114 7.50 22.01 13.97
C PRO A 114 7.52 22.96 12.76
N GLN A 115 8.49 23.87 12.69
CA GLN A 115 8.72 24.80 11.58
C GLN A 115 9.11 24.14 10.25
N ALA A 116 9.59 22.89 10.27
CA ALA A 116 9.93 22.16 9.05
C ALA A 116 8.69 21.63 8.32
N TYR A 117 7.52 21.68 8.96
CA TYR A 117 6.27 21.14 8.45
C TYR A 117 5.22 22.25 8.28
N ALA A 118 4.50 22.21 7.16
CA ALA A 118 3.40 23.16 6.88
C ALA A 118 2.13 22.80 7.69
N ILE A 119 2.23 22.83 9.01
CA ILE A 119 1.12 22.62 9.94
C ILE A 119 0.74 23.97 10.55
N ASP A 120 -0.51 24.40 10.36
CA ASP A 120 -1.05 25.57 11.06
C ASP A 120 -1.29 25.22 12.53
N TYR A 121 -0.27 25.47 13.36
CA TYR A 121 -0.34 25.21 14.80
C TYR A 121 -1.22 26.20 15.54
N GLU A 122 -1.37 27.45 15.06
CA GLU A 122 -2.18 28.45 15.78
C GLU A 122 -3.68 28.16 15.64
N GLY A 123 -4.12 27.70 14.47
CA GLY A 123 -5.51 27.33 14.21
C GLY A 123 -5.93 25.93 14.71
N ARG A 124 -4.99 25.05 15.06
CA ARG A 124 -5.26 23.63 15.41
C ARG A 124 -4.90 23.23 16.84
N ARG A 125 -4.43 24.16 17.68
CA ARG A 125 -4.29 23.89 19.12
C ARG A 125 -5.66 23.56 19.69
N TRP A 126 -5.80 22.36 20.23
CA TRP A 126 -6.90 22.05 21.14
C TRP A 126 -6.80 23.02 22.31
N ARG A 127 -7.78 23.92 22.42
CA ARG A 127 -7.97 24.81 23.57
C ARG A 127 -8.93 24.18 24.55
#